data_AF-A0A3N5ZW26-F1
#
_entry.id   AF-A0A3N5ZW26-F1
#
_cell.length_a   1.000
_cell.length_b   1.000
_cell.length_c   1.000
_cell.angle_alpha   90.00
_cell.angle_beta   90.00
_cell.angle_gamma   90.00
#
_symmetry.space_group_name_H-M   'P 1'
#
loop_
_entity.id
_entity.type
_entity.pdbx_description
1 polymer ?
#
loop_
_entity_poly.entity_id
_entity_poly.type
_entity_poly.pdbx_seq_one_letter_code
_entity_poly.pdbx_strand_id
1 'polypeptide(L)'
;MGRIRRTTVKTSMAVAAAVFAVATGVALAQQSPAPAAAPGQAVVQARAMIAGEGISGTAEFREFPDGTGRKVEVTVTVKGLKPGLHGMHLHAVGKCEAPAFTSAGGHFDPGPFGNTDPDLNHPFHMGDLPNLQAG
;
A
#
# COMPACT_ATOMS: atom_id res chain seq x y z
N MET A 1 -7.19 28.26 10.50
CA MET A 1 -8.43 27.61 10.01
C MET A 1 -8.70 28.06 8.57
N GLY A 2 -8.19 27.33 7.58
CA GLY A 2 -8.39 27.62 6.17
C GLY A 2 -9.37 26.62 5.55
N ARG A 3 -10.48 27.10 4.96
CA ARG A 3 -11.47 26.26 4.28
C ARG A 3 -10.92 25.77 2.93
N ILE A 4 -10.92 24.45 2.73
CA ILE A 4 -10.70 23.84 1.41
C ILE A 4 -12.04 23.87 0.66
N ARG A 5 -12.11 24.58 -0.48
CA ARG A 5 -13.24 24.47 -1.41
C ARG A 5 -12.86 23.45 -2.49
N ARG A 6 -13.60 22.35 -2.58
CA ARG A 6 -13.55 21.44 -3.73
C ARG A 6 -14.56 21.92 -4.77
N THR A 7 -14.10 22.29 -5.95
CA THR A 7 -14.96 22.53 -7.11
C THR A 7 -14.67 21.43 -8.12
N THR A 8 -15.66 20.60 -8.44
CA THR A 8 -15.57 19.62 -9.52
C THR A 8 -16.39 20.14 -10.68
N VAL A 9 -15.77 20.36 -11.84
CA VAL A 9 -16.48 20.68 -13.08
C VAL A 9 -16.58 19.39 -13.89
N LYS A 10 -17.81 18.92 -14.14
CA LYS A 10 -18.10 17.85 -15.09
C LYS A 10 -18.76 18.49 -16.31
N THR A 11 -18.05 18.55 -17.43
CA THR A 11 -18.63 18.90 -18.72
C THR A 11 -18.75 17.63 -19.56
N SER A 12 -19.98 17.25 -19.88
CA SER A 12 -20.28 16.18 -20.84
C SER A 12 -20.99 16.82 -22.04
N MET A 13 -20.36 16.75 -23.22
CA MET A 13 -21.02 17.09 -24.49
C MET A 13 -21.92 15.91 -24.89
N ALA A 14 -23.23 16.18 -25.05
CA ALA A 14 -24.16 15.26 -25.69
C ALA A 14 -24.21 15.57 -27.19
N VAL A 15 -24.03 14.55 -28.03
CA VAL A 15 -24.38 14.60 -29.46
C VAL A 15 -25.70 13.87 -29.63
N ALA A 16 -26.72 14.59 -30.10
CA ALA A 16 -28.02 14.05 -30.42
C ALA A 16 -27.97 13.33 -31.78
N ALA A 17 -28.49 12.11 -31.83
CA ALA A 17 -28.89 11.46 -33.07
C ALA A 17 -30.32 10.94 -32.89
N ALA A 18 -31.25 11.56 -33.62
CA ALA A 18 -32.63 11.10 -33.72
C ALA A 18 -32.74 10.08 -34.86
N VAL A 19 -33.32 8.91 -34.60
CA VAL A 19 -33.76 7.97 -35.63
C VAL A 19 -35.14 7.44 -35.24
N PHE A 20 -36.08 7.54 -36.17
CA PHE A 20 -37.49 7.19 -36.07
C PHE A 20 -37.74 5.67 -36.03
N ALA A 21 -38.83 5.32 -35.35
CA ALA A 21 -39.27 3.99 -34.93
C ALA A 21 -39.89 3.12 -36.03
N VAL A 22 -39.85 1.79 -35.84
CA VAL A 22 -40.96 0.87 -36.15
C VAL A 22 -41.02 -0.20 -35.05
N ALA A 23 -42.19 -0.33 -34.41
CA ALA A 23 -42.46 -1.26 -33.33
C ALA A 23 -43.17 -2.53 -33.85
N THR A 24 -42.67 -3.72 -33.48
CA THR A 24 -43.46 -4.93 -33.22
C THR A 24 -42.61 -5.90 -32.39
N GLY A 25 -43.19 -6.51 -31.35
CA GLY A 25 -42.68 -7.77 -30.78
C GLY A 25 -42.26 -7.75 -29.31
N VAL A 26 -43.09 -8.38 -28.48
CA VAL A 26 -42.79 -9.10 -27.23
C VAL A 26 -41.93 -8.38 -26.19
N ALA A 27 -42.58 -7.89 -25.13
CA ALA A 27 -41.93 -7.41 -23.91
C ALA A 27 -41.33 -8.59 -23.12
N LEU A 28 -40.11 -9.00 -23.50
CA LEU A 28 -39.19 -9.68 -22.59
C LEU A 28 -38.68 -8.60 -21.64
N ALA A 29 -39.05 -8.69 -20.36
CA ALA A 29 -38.42 -7.90 -19.32
C ALA A 29 -36.91 -8.24 -19.31
N GLN A 30 -36.13 -7.41 -19.99
CA GLN A 30 -34.67 -7.47 -19.92
C GLN A 30 -34.30 -7.01 -18.52
N GLN A 31 -34.20 -7.98 -17.61
CA GLN A 31 -33.48 -7.79 -16.36
C GLN A 31 -32.05 -7.44 -16.77
N SER A 32 -31.74 -6.15 -16.71
CA SER A 32 -30.36 -5.70 -16.89
C SER A 32 -29.53 -6.49 -15.88
N PRO A 33 -28.51 -7.24 -16.30
CA PRO A 33 -27.62 -7.85 -15.34
C PRO A 33 -27.08 -6.71 -14.47
N ALA A 34 -27.27 -6.84 -13.15
CA ALA A 34 -26.58 -5.96 -12.22
C ALA A 34 -25.10 -5.99 -12.60
N PRO A 35 -24.39 -4.84 -12.60
CA PRO A 35 -22.97 -4.84 -12.89
C PRO A 35 -22.31 -5.88 -11.98
N ALA A 36 -21.74 -6.92 -12.59
CA ALA A 36 -20.92 -7.86 -11.86
C ALA A 36 -19.83 -7.03 -11.19
N ALA A 37 -19.83 -7.01 -9.85
CA ALA A 37 -18.72 -6.43 -9.11
C ALA A 37 -17.45 -7.10 -9.65
N ALA A 38 -16.54 -6.30 -10.22
CA ALA A 38 -15.25 -6.79 -10.65
C ALA A 38 -14.66 -7.60 -9.49
N PRO A 39 -14.09 -8.80 -9.72
CA PRO A 39 -13.48 -9.57 -8.66
C PRO A 39 -12.46 -8.68 -7.96
N GLY A 40 -12.75 -8.32 -6.70
CA GLY A 40 -11.88 -7.46 -5.92
C GLY A 40 -10.51 -8.09 -5.87
N GLN A 41 -9.49 -7.38 -6.36
CA GLN A 41 -8.10 -7.83 -6.25
C GLN A 41 -7.85 -8.23 -4.79
N ALA A 42 -7.46 -9.49 -4.58
CA ALA A 42 -7.14 -9.97 -3.25
C ALA A 42 -6.06 -9.07 -2.64
N VAL A 43 -6.36 -8.48 -1.48
CA VAL A 43 -5.40 -7.68 -0.71
C VAL A 43 -4.31 -8.62 -0.21
N VAL A 44 -3.07 -8.44 -0.68
CA VAL A 44 -1.91 -9.17 -0.18
C VAL A 44 -1.64 -8.72 1.25
N GLN A 45 -1.45 -9.67 2.16
CA GLN A 45 -1.13 -9.41 3.56
C GLN A 45 0.11 -10.18 3.98
N ALA A 46 0.91 -9.58 4.86
CA ALA A 46 2.04 -10.24 5.49
C ALA A 46 2.14 -9.82 6.95
N ARG A 47 2.80 -10.66 7.77
CA ARG A 47 3.03 -10.41 9.18
C ARG A 47 4.46 -10.73 9.54
N ALA A 48 5.10 -9.84 10.30
CA ALA A 48 6.41 -10.06 10.91
C ALA A 48 6.31 -10.01 12.44
N MET A 49 7.06 -10.89 13.11
CA MET A 49 7.23 -10.84 14.56
C MET A 49 8.45 -9.97 14.89
N ILE A 50 8.29 -9.07 15.85
CA ILE A 50 9.37 -8.24 16.39
C ILE A 50 9.78 -8.87 17.72
N ALA A 51 11.06 -9.21 17.86
CA ALA A 51 11.62 -9.80 19.07
C ALA A 51 13.03 -9.27 19.32
N GLY A 52 13.33 -8.98 20.58
CA GLY A 52 14.64 -8.58 21.07
C GLY A 52 14.69 -8.70 22.59
N GLU A 53 15.82 -8.34 23.20
CA GLU A 53 15.93 -8.37 24.66
C GLU A 53 14.94 -7.40 25.32
N GLY A 54 13.92 -7.95 26.00
CA GLY A 54 12.84 -7.16 26.60
C GLY A 54 11.87 -6.50 25.61
N ILE A 55 12.02 -6.75 24.30
CA ILE A 55 11.23 -6.14 23.23
C ILE A 55 10.40 -7.20 22.54
N SER A 56 9.10 -6.92 22.33
CA SER A 56 8.20 -7.81 21.61
C SER A 56 7.16 -7.02 20.83
N GLY A 57 6.72 -7.55 19.70
CA GLY A 57 5.73 -6.88 18.87
C GLY A 57 5.41 -7.60 17.56
N THR A 58 4.63 -6.92 16.74
CA THR A 58 4.18 -7.37 15.42
C THR A 58 4.18 -6.21 14.44
N ALA A 59 4.54 -6.48 13.18
CA ALA A 59 4.28 -5.60 12.06
C ALA A 59 3.35 -6.32 11.07
N GLU A 60 2.20 -5.70 10.77
CA GLU A 60 1.23 -6.17 9.79
C GLU A 60 1.35 -5.32 8.53
N PHE A 61 1.36 -5.96 7.37
CA PHE A 61 1.48 -5.33 6.06
C PHE A 61 0.21 -5.62 5.27
N ARG A 62 -0.37 -4.59 4.67
CA ARG A 62 -1.57 -4.72 3.83
C ARG A 62 -1.39 -3.93 2.55
N GLU A 63 -1.52 -4.61 1.42
CA GLU A 63 -1.32 -3.99 0.12
C GLU A 63 -2.64 -3.50 -0.50
N PHE A 64 -2.63 -2.30 -1.06
CA PHE A 64 -3.79 -1.70 -1.70
C PHE A 64 -3.45 -1.14 -3.09
N PRO A 65 -4.40 -1.18 -4.03
CA PRO A 65 -4.27 -0.43 -5.29
C PRO A 65 -4.12 1.07 -5.02
N ASP A 66 -3.22 1.73 -5.76
CA ASP A 66 -3.02 3.18 -5.72
C ASP A 66 -2.82 3.73 -7.14
N GLY A 67 -3.93 4.09 -7.79
CA GLY A 67 -3.91 4.51 -9.19
C GLY A 67 -3.38 3.40 -10.09
N THR A 68 -2.21 3.61 -10.70
CA THR A 68 -1.52 2.62 -11.54
C THR A 68 -0.52 1.76 -10.77
N GLY A 69 -0.31 2.01 -9.47
CA GLY A 69 0.64 1.32 -8.62
C GLY A 69 0.00 0.59 -7.44
N ARG A 70 0.83 0.20 -6.48
CA ARG A 70 0.41 -0.39 -5.20
C ARG A 70 1.02 0.39 -4.04
N LYS A 71 0.29 0.46 -2.93
CA LYS A 71 0.75 0.96 -1.64
C LYS A 71 0.71 -0.15 -0.61
N VAL A 72 1.62 -0.10 0.35
CA VAL A 72 1.61 -1.01 1.51
C VAL A 72 1.38 -0.18 2.76
N GLU A 73 0.29 -0.46 3.45
CA GLU A 73 0.05 0.01 4.82
C GLU A 73 0.83 -0.88 5.79
N VAL A 74 1.60 -0.27 6.69
CA VAL A 74 2.35 -0.98 7.73
C VAL A 74 1.81 -0.57 9.09
N THR A 75 1.26 -1.53 9.84
CA THR A 75 0.79 -1.32 11.21
C THR A 75 1.73 -2.02 12.18
N VAL A 76 2.37 -1.25 13.05
CA VAL A 76 3.33 -1.77 14.04
C VAL A 76 2.73 -1.68 15.44
N THR A 77 2.78 -2.78 16.19
CA THR A 77 2.51 -2.82 17.62
C THR A 77 3.73 -3.37 18.32
N VAL A 78 4.40 -2.57 19.16
CA VAL A 78 5.64 -2.96 19.83
C VAL A 78 5.64 -2.51 21.28
N LYS A 79 6.27 -3.30 22.16
CA LYS A 79 6.43 -3.04 23.58
C LYS A 79 7.90 -3.20 23.98
N GLY A 80 8.29 -2.52 25.06
CA GLY A 80 9.63 -2.65 25.66
C GLY A 80 10.69 -1.71 25.07
N LEU A 81 10.32 -0.84 24.12
CA LEU A 81 11.20 0.22 23.65
C LEU A 81 11.44 1.25 24.76
N LYS A 82 12.67 1.74 24.88
CA LYS A 82 13.00 2.89 25.74
C LYS A 82 12.27 4.15 25.22
N PRO A 83 11.90 5.12 26.07
CA PRO A 83 11.31 6.37 25.58
C PRO A 83 12.23 7.07 24.56
N GLY A 84 11.64 7.64 23.49
CA GLY A 84 12.37 8.33 22.43
C GLY A 84 12.05 7.85 21.01
N LEU A 85 12.84 8.34 20.05
CA LEU A 85 12.76 7.95 18.64
C LEU A 85 13.55 6.67 18.38
N HIS A 86 12.96 5.75 17.61
CA HIS A 86 13.60 4.51 17.17
C HIS A 86 13.51 4.40 15.65
N GLY A 87 14.64 4.09 15.00
CA GLY A 87 14.67 3.82 13.56
C GLY A 87 13.87 2.57 13.20
N MET A 88 13.23 2.59 12.04
CA MET A 88 12.48 1.46 11.50
C MET A 88 12.84 1.26 10.04
N HIS A 89 13.28 0.05 9.71
CA HIS A 89 13.68 -0.29 8.35
C HIS A 89 13.22 -1.71 8.00
N LEU A 90 12.91 -1.93 6.73
CA LEU A 90 12.87 -3.28 6.15
C LEU A 90 14.28 -3.65 5.74
N HIS A 91 14.71 -4.87 6.05
CA HIS A 91 16.02 -5.41 5.67
C HIS A 91 15.91 -6.34 4.45
N ALA A 92 17.00 -6.50 3.71
CA ALA A 92 17.03 -7.24 2.44
C ALA A 92 16.81 -8.75 2.59
N VAL A 93 17.09 -9.32 3.77
CA VAL A 93 16.99 -10.77 4.02
C VAL A 93 16.01 -11.04 5.16
N GLY A 94 15.04 -11.92 4.91
CA GLY A 94 14.05 -12.37 5.90
C GLY A 94 14.60 -13.34 6.95
N LYS A 95 15.70 -12.98 7.63
CA LYS A 95 16.35 -13.76 8.69
C LYS A 95 16.63 -12.91 9.92
N CYS A 96 16.17 -13.35 11.09
CA CYS A 96 16.27 -12.62 12.35
C CYS A 96 17.07 -13.40 13.41
N GLU A 97 18.35 -13.67 13.15
CA GLU A 97 19.22 -14.43 14.07
C GLU A 97 19.78 -13.52 15.18
N ALA A 98 19.36 -13.80 16.42
CA ALA A 98 19.82 -13.10 17.61
C ALA A 98 21.29 -13.42 17.94
N PRO A 99 21.99 -12.56 18.73
CA PRO A 99 21.49 -11.32 19.34
C PRO A 99 21.71 -10.07 18.47
N ALA A 100 22.58 -10.15 17.47
CA ALA A 100 22.98 -8.97 16.68
C ALA A 100 22.09 -8.71 15.46
N PHE A 101 21.30 -9.71 15.02
CA PHE A 101 20.40 -9.61 13.86
C PHE A 101 21.08 -9.23 12.54
N THR A 102 22.40 -9.41 12.44
CA THR A 102 23.18 -9.14 11.21
C THR A 102 22.82 -10.06 10.05
N SER A 103 22.16 -11.20 10.33
CA SER A 103 21.62 -12.11 9.31
C SER A 103 20.58 -11.45 8.39
N ALA A 104 20.00 -10.32 8.80
CA ALA A 104 19.01 -9.58 8.03
C ALA A 104 19.62 -8.86 6.81
N GLY A 105 20.96 -8.69 6.78
CA GLY A 105 21.65 -7.93 5.74
C GLY A 105 21.43 -6.41 5.85
N GLY A 106 21.70 -5.68 4.76
CA GLY A 106 21.46 -4.23 4.71
C GLY A 106 19.98 -3.85 4.64
N HIS A 107 19.69 -2.55 4.57
CA HIS A 107 18.34 -2.05 4.32
C HIS A 107 17.84 -2.57 2.97
N PHE A 108 16.54 -2.85 2.86
CA PHE A 108 15.93 -3.27 1.61
C PHE A 108 16.01 -2.13 0.59
N ASP A 109 16.74 -2.38 -0.48
CA ASP A 109 16.80 -1.46 -1.59
C ASP A 109 16.98 -2.20 -2.92
N PRO A 110 15.90 -2.39 -3.70
CA PRO A 110 16.01 -2.96 -5.04
C PRO A 110 16.56 -1.95 -6.05
N GLY A 111 16.76 -0.68 -5.65
CA GLY A 111 17.25 0.44 -6.45
C GLY A 111 16.31 0.84 -7.60
N PRO A 112 16.49 2.03 -8.19
CA PRO A 112 16.10 2.23 -9.58
C PRO A 112 17.10 1.43 -10.45
N PHE A 113 16.59 0.54 -11.31
CA PHE A 113 17.37 -0.21 -12.31
C PHE A 113 18.26 -1.36 -11.82
N GLY A 114 18.09 -1.85 -10.58
CA GLY A 114 18.80 -3.05 -10.10
C GLY A 114 20.25 -2.81 -9.67
N ASN A 115 20.62 -1.57 -9.31
CA ASN A 115 21.88 -1.29 -8.64
C ASN A 115 21.74 -1.61 -7.14
N THR A 116 22.45 -2.65 -6.68
CA THR A 116 22.46 -3.10 -5.28
C THR A 116 23.53 -2.41 -4.42
N ASP A 117 24.25 -1.42 -4.97
CA ASP A 117 25.24 -0.64 -4.23
C ASP A 117 24.53 0.36 -3.29
N PRO A 118 24.61 0.14 -1.96
CA PRO A 118 23.92 0.99 -0.99
C PRO A 118 24.51 2.40 -0.92
N ASP A 119 25.80 2.59 -1.20
CA ASP A 119 26.46 3.89 -1.14
C ASP A 119 25.98 4.81 -2.27
N LEU A 120 25.67 4.21 -3.43
CA LEU A 120 25.15 4.92 -4.60
C LEU A 120 23.64 5.24 -4.51
N ASN A 121 22.89 4.60 -3.61
CA ASN A 121 21.45 4.82 -3.43
C ASN A 121 21.09 5.73 -2.24
N HIS A 122 22.07 6.45 -1.68
CA HIS A 122 21.83 7.43 -0.63
C HIS A 122 21.22 8.75 -1.17
N PRO A 123 20.46 9.51 -0.36
CA PRO A 123 20.42 9.45 1.10
C PRO A 123 19.43 8.46 1.75
N PHE A 124 18.52 7.82 1.01
CA PHE A 124 17.47 6.96 1.57
C PHE A 124 17.27 5.67 0.77
N HIS A 125 17.08 4.55 1.47
CA HIS A 125 16.74 3.25 0.89
C HIS A 125 15.21 3.08 0.77
N MET A 126 14.73 2.22 -0.14
CA MET A 126 13.29 1.91 -0.25
C MET A 126 12.68 1.28 1.01
N GLY A 127 13.50 0.64 1.84
CA GLY A 127 13.11 0.03 3.10
C GLY A 127 13.07 1.01 4.27
N ASP A 128 13.47 2.27 4.11
CA ASP A 128 13.46 3.26 5.19
C ASP A 128 12.02 3.69 5.52
N LEU A 129 11.64 3.60 6.79
CA LEU A 129 10.32 3.96 7.28
C LEU A 129 10.42 5.10 8.31
N PRO A 130 9.34 5.86 8.56
CA PRO A 130 9.32 6.86 9.61
C PRO A 130 9.69 6.26 10.98
N ASN A 131 10.41 7.04 11.80
CA ASN A 131 10.75 6.63 13.14
C ASN A 131 9.51 6.27 13.97
N LEU A 132 9.65 5.23 14.79
CA LEU A 132 8.70 4.95 15.86
C LEU A 132 8.98 5.92 17.02
N GLN A 133 7.92 6.50 17.59
CA GLN A 133 7.99 7.29 18.82
C GLN A 133 7.47 6.44 19.99
N ALA A 134 8.35 6.14 20.95
CA ALA A 134 7.99 5.50 22.22
C ALA A 134 7.93 6.55 23.35
N GLY A 135 6.99 6.39 24.27
CA GLY A 135 6.76 7.30 25.40
C GLY A 135 6.02 6.63 26.54
#